data_AF-A0A671VMI5-F1
#
_entry.id   AF-A0A671VMI5-F1
#
_cell.length_a   1.000
_cell.length_b   1.000
_cell.length_c   1.000
_cell.angle_alpha   90.00
_cell.angle_beta   90.00
_cell.angle_gamma   90.00
#
_symmetry.space_group_name_H-M   'P 1'
#
loop_
_entity.id
_entity.type
_entity.pdbx_description
1 polymer ?
#
loop_
_entity_poly.entity_id
_entity_poly.type
_entity_poly.pdbx_seq_one_letter_code
_entity_poly.pdbx_strand_id
1 'polypeptide(L)'
;MTLEQTEPGMQEIKPASFMSLIATLKPVSTSRLSTFPSQLIDMLPVVVVHGGAGHIPKERSELSTSGVTSAVRAGYAVLRGGGSSMDAVVEAVTYLENNPAFNAGCGSVLNVKGDVEMDAFVMEGKTLGSGAVSAVRNIANPIQLARLVMDKTSHLCLTAEGAKQFARSMGVPEVPQESLITEYSRMRWRKNLAPDANPVECQMGKMGTVGAVAVDSQGNVACATSTGGILNKMEGRVGDTPCIGCGGYADNMVGAVSTTGHGEAIMKVVLAKHILYQMEQGQSVEAASDLGLACMKFRAAGLGGVITVDPQGHWAARFSSRQMAWAAAQKDTLHYGLYEGENFTQSIDVQH
;
A
#
# COMPACT_ATOMS: atom_id res chain seq x y z
N MET A 1 38.34 50.59 30.71
CA MET A 1 38.03 49.26 31.29
C MET A 1 37.15 48.54 30.28
N THR A 2 37.80 47.97 29.26
CA THR A 2 37.18 47.29 28.12
C THR A 2 37.76 45.88 28.16
N LEU A 3 36.92 44.91 28.50
CA LEU A 3 37.31 43.50 28.54
C LEU A 3 36.89 42.86 27.21
N GLU A 4 37.90 42.57 26.39
CA GLU A 4 37.84 41.68 25.24
C GLU A 4 37.45 40.26 25.70
N GLN A 5 36.49 39.64 25.01
CA GLN A 5 36.26 38.20 25.11
C GLN A 5 36.79 37.52 23.85
N THR A 6 37.70 36.58 24.09
CA THR A 6 38.46 35.74 23.17
C THR A 6 37.61 34.60 22.60
N GLU A 7 37.69 34.38 21.28
CA GLU A 7 37.24 33.16 20.59
C GLU A 7 38.14 31.96 20.92
N PRO A 8 37.62 30.71 20.98
CA PRO A 8 38.46 29.53 21.13
C PRO A 8 39.04 29.07 19.79
N GLY A 9 40.36 28.92 19.77
CA GLY A 9 41.17 28.57 18.62
C GLY A 9 40.90 27.17 18.05
N MET A 10 40.86 27.13 16.72
CA MET A 10 40.81 25.96 15.87
C MET A 10 42.19 25.28 15.87
N GLN A 11 42.30 24.03 16.34
CA GLN A 11 43.54 23.25 16.27
C GLN A 11 43.66 22.59 14.88
N GLU A 12 44.69 22.99 14.14
CA GLU A 12 45.13 22.35 12.90
C GLU A 12 45.67 20.93 13.17
N ILE A 13 45.07 19.93 12.52
CA ILE A 13 45.59 18.57 12.47
C ILE A 13 46.42 18.43 11.18
N LYS A 14 47.74 18.23 11.32
CA LYS A 14 48.68 18.03 10.20
C LYS A 14 48.47 16.67 9.52
N PRO A 15 48.60 16.56 8.18
CA PRO A 15 48.39 15.31 7.46
C PRO A 15 49.70 14.51 7.37
N ALA A 16 49.80 13.39 8.08
CA ALA A 16 50.82 12.39 7.81
C ALA A 16 50.29 11.00 8.21
N SER A 17 50.59 10.01 7.36
CA SER A 17 50.25 8.58 7.50
C SER A 17 48.84 8.14 7.04
N PHE A 18 48.60 8.23 5.73
CA PHE A 18 47.66 7.34 5.02
C PHE A 18 48.29 6.89 3.69
N MET A 19 49.41 6.20 3.78
CA MET A 19 50.09 5.56 2.64
C MET A 19 50.78 4.29 3.14
N SER A 20 49.99 3.24 3.39
CA SER A 20 50.40 1.83 3.26
C SER A 20 49.25 0.91 3.67
N LEU A 21 48.25 0.76 2.79
CA LEU A 21 47.47 -0.49 2.68
C LEU A 21 46.68 -0.56 1.36
N ILE A 22 47.31 -0.23 0.23
CA ILE A 22 46.80 -0.57 -1.10
C ILE A 22 47.84 -1.45 -1.78
N ALA A 23 47.86 -2.73 -1.41
CA ALA A 23 48.60 -3.77 -2.14
C ALA A 23 48.11 -5.17 -1.72
N THR A 24 46.87 -5.52 -2.04
CA THR A 24 46.41 -6.91 -2.32
C THR A 24 44.91 -6.95 -2.66
N LEU A 25 44.54 -6.35 -3.78
CA LEU A 25 43.32 -6.73 -4.49
C LEU A 25 43.72 -7.16 -5.89
N LYS A 26 43.56 -8.46 -6.16
CA LYS A 26 43.75 -9.03 -7.50
C LYS A 26 42.75 -8.35 -8.45
N PRO A 27 43.13 -8.09 -9.71
CA PRO A 27 42.19 -7.52 -10.67
C PRO A 27 41.06 -8.52 -10.90
N VAL A 28 39.83 -8.12 -10.58
CA VAL A 28 38.63 -8.86 -10.99
C VAL A 28 38.48 -8.63 -12.50
N SER A 29 38.52 -9.73 -13.25
CA SER A 29 38.35 -9.78 -14.69
C SER A 29 37.09 -9.02 -15.12
N THR A 30 37.25 -7.95 -15.89
CA THR A 30 36.17 -7.22 -16.58
C THR A 30 35.72 -7.98 -17.83
N SER A 31 35.25 -9.21 -17.64
CA SER A 31 34.64 -10.01 -18.71
C SER A 31 33.43 -10.75 -18.19
N ARG A 32 32.32 -10.01 -18.06
CA ARG A 32 30.96 -10.51 -18.19
C ARG A 32 30.02 -9.30 -18.21
N LEU A 33 29.83 -8.71 -19.39
CA LEU A 33 28.51 -8.18 -19.73
C LEU A 33 27.58 -9.40 -19.63
N SER A 34 26.93 -9.56 -18.48
CA SER A 34 25.90 -10.57 -18.32
C SER A 34 24.76 -10.17 -19.25
N THR A 35 24.69 -10.84 -20.40
CA THR A 35 23.43 -10.97 -21.13
C THR A 35 22.43 -11.53 -20.13
N PHE A 36 21.47 -10.70 -19.71
CA PHE A 36 20.35 -11.14 -18.88
C PHE A 36 19.72 -12.37 -19.57
N PRO A 37 19.50 -13.48 -18.85
CA PRO A 37 18.82 -14.64 -19.43
C PRO A 37 17.48 -14.19 -19.99
N SER A 38 17.20 -14.50 -21.26
CA SER A 38 15.93 -14.21 -21.94
C SER A 38 14.69 -14.80 -21.22
N GLN A 39 14.88 -15.66 -20.24
CA GLN A 39 13.83 -16.26 -19.40
C GLN A 39 13.27 -15.31 -18.31
N LEU A 40 13.97 -14.23 -17.95
CA LEU A 40 13.52 -13.27 -16.90
C LEU A 40 12.49 -12.25 -17.41
N ILE A 41 12.37 -12.07 -18.74
CA ILE A 41 11.48 -11.07 -19.36
C ILE A 41 10.04 -11.61 -19.50
N ASP A 42 9.83 -12.91 -19.37
CA ASP A 42 8.54 -13.55 -19.66
C ASP A 42 7.51 -13.37 -18.53
N MET A 43 7.92 -12.97 -17.32
CA MET A 43 7.03 -12.86 -16.15
C MET A 43 6.39 -11.48 -15.94
N LEU A 44 6.77 -10.48 -16.75
CA LEU A 44 6.27 -9.11 -16.65
C LEU A 44 5.26 -8.80 -17.76
N PRO A 45 4.29 -7.92 -17.54
CA PRO A 45 4.03 -7.17 -16.30
C PRO A 45 3.17 -7.94 -15.29
N VAL A 46 3.15 -7.49 -14.04
CA VAL A 46 2.29 -8.04 -12.97
C VAL A 46 1.58 -6.92 -12.23
N VAL A 47 0.31 -7.14 -11.90
CA VAL A 47 -0.41 -6.35 -10.89
C VAL A 47 -1.11 -7.29 -9.94
N VAL A 48 -1.05 -6.97 -8.65
CA VAL A 48 -1.75 -7.67 -7.57
C VAL A 48 -2.59 -6.65 -6.81
N VAL A 49 -3.77 -7.06 -6.37
CA VAL A 49 -4.76 -6.22 -5.71
C VAL A 49 -5.32 -6.96 -4.49
N HIS A 50 -5.58 -6.23 -3.39
CA HIS A 50 -6.40 -6.71 -2.28
C HIS A 50 -7.60 -5.81 -2.01
N GLY A 51 -8.69 -6.43 -1.58
CA GLY A 51 -9.94 -5.79 -1.14
C GLY A 51 -10.08 -5.68 0.38
N GLY A 52 -9.07 -6.11 1.12
CA GLY A 52 -9.02 -6.04 2.58
C GLY A 52 -9.06 -7.38 3.29
N ALA A 53 -8.32 -7.47 4.38
CA ALA A 53 -8.16 -8.66 5.21
C ALA A 53 -9.05 -8.58 6.46
N GLY A 54 -9.84 -9.63 6.69
CA GLY A 54 -10.76 -9.71 7.83
C GLY A 54 -11.83 -10.77 7.64
N HIS A 55 -13.02 -10.49 8.14
CA HIS A 55 -14.23 -11.28 7.95
C HIS A 55 -15.11 -10.59 6.90
N ILE A 56 -15.34 -11.31 5.80
CA ILE A 56 -16.25 -10.92 4.73
C ILE A 56 -17.51 -11.77 4.90
N PRO A 57 -18.69 -11.16 5.17
CA PRO A 57 -19.95 -11.87 5.23
C PRO A 57 -20.22 -12.64 3.94
N LYS A 58 -20.88 -13.80 4.05
CA LYS A 58 -21.11 -14.69 2.91
C LYS A 58 -21.83 -13.99 1.76
N GLU A 59 -22.77 -13.11 2.08
CA GLU A 59 -23.58 -12.34 1.14
C GLU A 59 -22.75 -11.30 0.36
N ARG A 60 -21.53 -11.00 0.82
CA ARG A 60 -20.61 -10.06 0.17
C ARG A 60 -19.41 -10.75 -0.47
N SER A 61 -19.24 -12.07 -0.31
CA SER A 61 -18.08 -12.78 -0.86
C SER A 61 -17.96 -12.59 -2.38
N GLU A 62 -19.06 -12.72 -3.12
CA GLU A 62 -19.08 -12.53 -4.59
C GLU A 62 -18.82 -11.07 -4.99
N LEU A 63 -19.37 -10.09 -4.26
CA LEU A 63 -19.09 -8.67 -4.49
C LEU A 63 -17.61 -8.34 -4.25
N SER A 64 -17.01 -8.93 -3.21
CA SER A 64 -15.60 -8.73 -2.90
C SER A 64 -14.69 -9.36 -3.96
N THR A 65 -14.94 -10.59 -4.40
CA THR A 65 -14.12 -11.27 -5.40
C THR A 65 -14.29 -10.66 -6.80
N SER A 66 -15.53 -10.37 -7.22
CA SER A 66 -15.78 -9.65 -8.49
C SER A 66 -15.17 -8.26 -8.50
N GLY A 67 -15.19 -7.56 -7.37
CA GLY A 67 -14.60 -6.23 -7.24
C GLY A 67 -13.08 -6.23 -7.41
N VAL A 68 -12.35 -7.12 -6.72
CA VAL A 68 -10.88 -7.21 -6.87
C VAL A 68 -10.47 -7.72 -8.25
N THR A 69 -11.25 -8.63 -8.85
CA THR A 69 -10.98 -9.11 -10.21
C THR A 69 -11.28 -8.05 -11.28
N SER A 70 -12.20 -7.11 -11.03
CA SER A 70 -12.42 -5.98 -11.92
C SER A 70 -11.31 -4.94 -11.79
N ALA A 71 -10.89 -4.63 -10.55
CA ALA A 71 -9.81 -3.69 -10.28
C ALA A 71 -8.46 -4.16 -10.85
N VAL A 72 -8.14 -5.46 -10.70
CA VAL A 72 -6.90 -6.01 -11.26
C VAL A 72 -6.90 -5.98 -12.80
N ARG A 73 -8.06 -6.16 -13.44
CA ARG A 73 -8.19 -6.00 -14.91
C ARG A 73 -7.95 -4.56 -15.33
N ALA A 74 -8.48 -3.58 -14.60
CA ALA A 74 -8.26 -2.16 -14.88
C ALA A 74 -6.76 -1.81 -14.80
N GLY A 75 -6.09 -2.20 -13.70
CA GLY A 75 -4.64 -2.01 -13.56
C GLY A 75 -3.84 -2.76 -14.62
N TYR A 76 -4.21 -4.00 -14.95
CA TYR A 76 -3.49 -4.79 -15.96
C TYR A 76 -3.68 -4.24 -17.37
N ALA A 77 -4.83 -3.65 -17.70
CA ALA A 77 -5.05 -2.98 -18.97
C ALA A 77 -4.07 -1.80 -19.18
N VAL A 78 -3.76 -1.05 -18.12
CA VAL A 78 -2.71 0.00 -18.14
C VAL A 78 -1.36 -0.61 -18.49
N LEU A 79 -0.97 -1.70 -17.83
CA LEU A 79 0.32 -2.36 -18.06
C LEU A 79 0.42 -2.99 -19.46
N ARG A 80 -0.65 -3.65 -19.96
CA ARG A 80 -0.71 -4.16 -21.34
C ARG A 80 -0.59 -3.04 -22.38
N GLY A 81 -1.08 -1.85 -22.07
CA GLY A 81 -0.92 -0.66 -22.89
C GLY A 81 0.47 -0.03 -22.85
N GLY A 82 1.42 -0.59 -22.08
CA GLY A 82 2.76 -0.03 -21.89
C GLY A 82 2.84 1.11 -20.86
N GLY A 83 1.80 1.28 -20.03
CA GLY A 83 1.79 2.24 -18.93
C GLY A 83 2.74 1.85 -17.78
N SER A 84 2.95 2.79 -16.85
CA SER A 84 3.84 2.59 -15.70
C SER A 84 3.19 1.76 -14.60
N SER A 85 4.01 1.16 -13.72
CA SER A 85 3.52 0.46 -12.53
C SER A 85 2.75 1.39 -11.59
N MET A 86 3.18 2.65 -11.47
CA MET A 86 2.48 3.68 -10.71
C MET A 86 1.08 3.95 -11.26
N ASP A 87 0.92 4.11 -12.57
CA ASP A 87 -0.40 4.37 -13.17
C ASP A 87 -1.32 3.15 -13.01
N ALA A 88 -0.78 1.94 -13.11
CA ALA A 88 -1.53 0.70 -12.91
C ALA A 88 -2.07 0.55 -11.48
N VAL A 89 -1.25 0.83 -10.45
CA VAL A 89 -1.71 0.74 -9.06
C VAL A 89 -2.70 1.85 -8.70
N VAL A 90 -2.52 3.06 -9.24
CA VAL A 90 -3.46 4.18 -9.06
C VAL A 90 -4.81 3.86 -9.72
N GLU A 91 -4.82 3.30 -10.92
CA GLU A 91 -6.04 2.91 -11.62
C GLU A 91 -6.77 1.79 -10.87
N ALA A 92 -6.06 0.73 -10.47
CA ALA A 92 -6.66 -0.38 -9.72
C ALA A 92 -7.28 0.08 -8.39
N VAL A 93 -6.60 0.94 -7.63
CA VAL A 93 -7.15 1.46 -6.37
C VAL A 93 -8.28 2.46 -6.61
N THR A 94 -8.20 3.31 -7.63
CA THR A 94 -9.31 4.20 -8.03
C THR A 94 -10.58 3.39 -8.32
N TYR A 95 -10.44 2.26 -9.03
CA TYR A 95 -11.56 1.37 -9.31
C TYR A 95 -12.22 0.84 -8.03
N LEU A 96 -11.42 0.49 -7.01
CA LEU A 96 -11.91 0.02 -5.71
C LEU A 96 -12.52 1.14 -4.87
N GLU A 97 -11.97 2.36 -4.90
CA GLU A 97 -12.54 3.54 -4.24
C GLU A 97 -13.92 3.92 -4.81
N ASN A 98 -14.14 3.66 -6.10
CA ASN A 98 -15.42 3.89 -6.76
C ASN A 98 -16.42 2.74 -6.54
N ASN A 99 -15.98 1.62 -5.97
CA ASN A 99 -16.82 0.46 -5.76
C ASN A 99 -17.36 0.42 -4.31
N PRO A 100 -18.68 0.61 -4.10
CA PRO A 100 -19.31 0.67 -2.77
C PRO A 100 -19.20 -0.63 -1.95
N ALA A 101 -18.68 -1.71 -2.55
CA ALA A 101 -18.38 -2.94 -1.85
C ALA A 101 -17.17 -2.82 -0.90
N PHE A 102 -16.28 -1.86 -1.11
CA PHE A 102 -15.01 -1.73 -0.39
C PHE A 102 -14.99 -0.54 0.57
N ASN A 103 -14.10 -0.62 1.55
CA ASN A 103 -13.91 0.43 2.56
C ASN A 103 -12.81 1.40 2.14
N ALA A 104 -13.03 2.09 1.03
CA ALA A 104 -12.24 3.21 0.53
C ALA A 104 -13.11 4.04 -0.40
N GLY A 105 -12.87 5.36 -0.54
CA GLY A 105 -13.72 6.22 -1.35
C GLY A 105 -15.21 6.09 -0.97
N CYS A 106 -16.06 5.84 -1.96
CA CYS A 106 -17.46 5.49 -1.76
C CYS A 106 -17.57 4.07 -1.18
N GLY A 107 -18.19 3.93 -0.01
CA GLY A 107 -18.22 2.66 0.73
C GLY A 107 -17.36 2.66 2.00
N SER A 108 -16.58 3.71 2.22
CA SER A 108 -15.84 3.93 3.45
C SER A 108 -16.70 3.77 4.71
N VAL A 109 -16.10 3.23 5.77
CA VAL A 109 -16.71 3.14 7.10
C VAL A 109 -16.81 4.52 7.75
N LEU A 110 -17.71 4.64 8.72
CA LEU A 110 -18.02 5.91 9.38
C LEU A 110 -17.27 6.03 10.71
N ASN A 111 -16.79 7.23 11.02
CA ASN A 111 -16.18 7.58 12.30
C ASN A 111 -17.25 7.74 13.41
N VAL A 112 -16.84 8.12 14.62
CA VAL A 112 -17.75 8.32 15.77
C VAL A 112 -18.87 9.34 15.53
N LYS A 113 -18.72 10.27 14.58
CA LYS A 113 -19.75 11.26 14.21
C LYS A 113 -20.67 10.80 13.08
N GLY A 114 -20.42 9.64 12.49
CA GLY A 114 -21.13 9.19 11.30
C GLY A 114 -20.53 9.76 10.00
N ASP A 115 -19.33 10.34 10.05
CA ASP A 115 -18.65 10.93 8.89
C ASP A 115 -17.64 9.98 8.25
N VAL A 116 -17.41 10.17 6.95
CA VAL A 116 -16.32 9.52 6.22
C VAL A 116 -15.04 10.36 6.34
N GLU A 117 -13.96 9.71 6.76
CA GLU A 117 -12.59 10.25 6.75
C GLU A 117 -11.69 9.20 6.12
N MET A 118 -10.90 9.59 5.12
CA MET A 118 -10.11 8.63 4.34
C MET A 118 -8.63 8.93 4.42
N ASP A 119 -7.84 7.87 4.29
CA ASP A 119 -6.39 7.92 4.17
C ASP A 119 -5.97 7.20 2.88
N ALA A 120 -4.94 7.70 2.20
CA ALA A 120 -4.38 7.04 1.01
C ALA A 120 -2.88 7.32 0.85
N PHE A 121 -2.20 6.42 0.15
CA PHE A 121 -0.75 6.41 -0.03
C PHE A 121 -0.35 5.83 -1.38
N VAL A 122 0.66 6.42 -2.01
CA VAL A 122 1.35 5.88 -3.19
C VAL A 122 2.87 5.97 -3.01
N MET A 123 3.60 5.02 -3.61
CA MET A 123 5.05 5.07 -3.67
C MET A 123 5.59 4.42 -4.94
N GLU A 124 6.55 5.09 -5.59
CA GLU A 124 7.30 4.61 -6.74
C GLU A 124 8.65 4.03 -6.28
N GLY A 125 8.98 2.82 -6.72
CA GLY A 125 10.22 2.15 -6.34
C GLY A 125 11.49 2.71 -6.99
N LYS A 126 11.38 3.38 -8.14
CA LYS A 126 12.54 3.89 -8.89
C LYS A 126 13.24 5.04 -8.19
N THR A 127 12.46 6.00 -7.69
CA THR A 127 12.96 7.23 -7.06
C THR A 127 12.67 7.28 -5.56
N LEU A 128 11.90 6.32 -5.05
CA LEU A 128 11.28 6.36 -3.72
C LEU A 128 10.31 7.54 -3.56
N GLY A 129 9.91 8.17 -4.68
CA GLY A 129 8.88 9.20 -4.74
C GLY A 129 7.60 8.70 -4.09
N SER A 130 7.05 9.50 -3.18
CA SER A 130 5.94 9.09 -2.33
C SER A 130 4.94 10.23 -2.15
N GLY A 131 3.67 9.88 -2.02
CA GLY A 131 2.62 10.85 -1.71
C GLY A 131 1.54 10.21 -0.84
N ALA A 132 1.04 10.97 0.11
CA ALA A 132 0.05 10.51 1.08
C ALA A 132 -0.92 11.61 1.46
N VAL A 133 -2.13 11.19 1.79
CA VAL A 133 -3.12 12.03 2.45
C VAL A 133 -3.78 11.32 3.61
N SER A 134 -4.13 12.06 4.66
CA SER A 134 -4.82 11.50 5.83
C SER A 134 -5.97 12.36 6.31
N ALA A 135 -6.98 11.72 6.88
CA ALA A 135 -8.22 12.32 7.36
C ALA A 135 -8.89 13.26 6.34
N VAL A 136 -8.80 12.93 5.05
CA VAL A 136 -9.45 13.72 3.99
C VAL A 136 -10.94 13.41 3.92
N ARG A 137 -11.72 14.45 3.58
CA ARG A 137 -13.18 14.38 3.45
C ARG A 137 -13.60 15.00 2.13
N ASN A 138 -14.81 14.68 1.68
CA ASN A 138 -15.45 15.29 0.51
C ASN A 138 -14.67 15.13 -0.81
N ILE A 139 -13.93 14.05 -0.98
CA ILE A 139 -13.18 13.74 -2.21
C ILE A 139 -13.49 12.30 -2.59
N ALA A 140 -13.82 12.04 -3.86
CA ALA A 140 -14.17 10.70 -4.31
C ALA A 140 -12.98 9.74 -4.27
N ASN A 141 -11.80 10.21 -4.72
CA ASN A 141 -10.62 9.38 -4.91
C ASN A 141 -9.39 9.90 -4.14
N PRO A 142 -9.26 9.57 -2.85
CA PRO A 142 -8.06 9.87 -2.05
C PRO A 142 -6.75 9.43 -2.70
N ILE A 143 -6.73 8.29 -3.43
CA ILE A 143 -5.49 7.80 -4.06
C ILE A 143 -4.96 8.74 -5.15
N GLN A 144 -5.85 9.37 -5.90
CA GLN A 144 -5.46 10.35 -6.93
C GLN A 144 -4.94 11.63 -6.28
N LEU A 145 -5.50 12.04 -5.14
CA LEU A 145 -4.95 13.16 -4.38
C LEU A 145 -3.56 12.83 -3.80
N ALA A 146 -3.35 11.61 -3.29
CA ALA A 146 -2.03 11.15 -2.85
C ALA A 146 -1.00 11.20 -4.00
N ARG A 147 -1.39 10.79 -5.22
CA ARG A 147 -0.57 10.94 -6.43
C ARG A 147 -0.25 12.41 -6.75
N LEU A 148 -1.23 13.31 -6.62
CA LEU A 148 -0.98 14.75 -6.79
C LEU A 148 -0.01 15.32 -5.75
N VAL A 149 -0.06 14.86 -4.50
CA VAL A 149 0.91 15.25 -3.46
C VAL A 149 2.32 14.89 -3.90
N MET A 150 2.52 13.65 -4.37
CA MET A 150 3.81 13.18 -4.89
C MET A 150 4.30 14.01 -6.08
N ASP A 151 3.43 14.28 -7.05
CA ASP A 151 3.83 14.88 -8.33
C ASP A 151 3.95 16.41 -8.29
N LYS A 152 3.22 17.09 -7.39
CA LYS A 152 3.03 18.56 -7.42
C LYS A 152 3.56 19.28 -6.19
N THR A 153 4.17 18.56 -5.24
CA THR A 153 4.72 19.15 -4.02
C THR A 153 6.10 18.59 -3.72
N SER A 154 6.85 19.26 -2.84
CA SER A 154 8.07 18.72 -2.23
C SER A 154 7.79 17.99 -0.92
N HIS A 155 6.52 17.68 -0.64
CA HIS A 155 6.05 17.07 0.60
C HIS A 155 5.54 15.65 0.34
N LEU A 156 5.63 14.80 1.36
CA LEU A 156 5.23 13.40 1.23
C LEU A 156 3.82 13.14 1.77
N CYS A 157 3.34 13.97 2.70
CA CYS A 157 2.05 13.75 3.35
C CYS A 157 1.36 15.07 3.69
N LEU A 158 0.10 15.21 3.29
CA LEU A 158 -0.79 16.30 3.71
C LEU A 158 -1.96 15.73 4.51
N THR A 159 -2.50 16.50 5.45
CA THR A 159 -3.57 16.01 6.32
C THR A 159 -4.74 16.99 6.41
N ALA A 160 -5.94 16.44 6.60
CA ALA A 160 -7.18 17.13 6.93
C ALA A 160 -7.40 18.41 6.10
N GLU A 161 -7.53 19.57 6.76
CA GLU A 161 -7.83 20.85 6.11
C GLU A 161 -6.73 21.28 5.11
N GLY A 162 -5.45 21.02 5.41
CA GLY A 162 -4.36 21.32 4.49
C GLY A 162 -4.43 20.51 3.20
N ALA A 163 -4.75 19.21 3.30
CA ALA A 163 -4.98 18.35 2.15
C ALA A 163 -6.22 18.79 1.34
N LYS A 164 -7.29 19.24 2.02
CA LYS A 164 -8.50 19.77 1.37
C LYS A 164 -8.21 21.05 0.57
N GLN A 165 -7.44 21.98 1.14
CA GLN A 165 -7.03 23.20 0.45
C GLN A 165 -6.16 22.89 -0.77
N PHE A 166 -5.22 21.95 -0.62
CA PHE A 166 -4.40 21.48 -1.72
C PHE A 166 -5.26 20.86 -2.84
N ALA A 167 -6.20 19.97 -2.49
CA ALA A 167 -7.13 19.37 -3.45
C ALA A 167 -7.89 20.42 -4.26
N ARG A 168 -8.43 21.45 -3.59
CA ARG A 168 -9.10 22.59 -4.25
C ARG A 168 -8.14 23.35 -5.19
N SER A 169 -6.91 23.58 -4.76
CA SER A 169 -5.90 24.26 -5.60
C SER A 169 -5.53 23.48 -6.86
N MET A 170 -5.63 22.15 -6.81
CA MET A 170 -5.38 21.25 -7.94
C MET A 170 -6.63 21.00 -8.81
N GLY A 171 -7.77 21.60 -8.47
CA GLY A 171 -9.02 21.42 -9.20
C GLY A 171 -9.72 20.07 -8.96
N VAL A 172 -9.39 19.37 -7.87
CA VAL A 172 -10.08 18.13 -7.49
C VAL A 172 -11.53 18.45 -7.08
N PRO A 173 -12.55 17.81 -7.68
CA PRO A 173 -13.94 18.06 -7.34
C PRO A 173 -14.26 17.71 -5.88
N GLU A 174 -14.94 18.64 -5.19
CA GLU A 174 -15.51 18.37 -3.87
C GLU A 174 -16.84 17.63 -4.04
N VAL A 175 -17.00 16.48 -3.38
CA VAL A 175 -18.22 15.68 -3.40
C VAL A 175 -18.98 15.78 -2.07
N PRO A 176 -20.32 15.75 -2.08
CA PRO A 176 -21.10 15.70 -0.84
C PRO A 176 -20.71 14.49 0.00
N GLN A 177 -20.59 14.65 1.31
CA GLN A 177 -20.22 13.54 2.20
C GLN A 177 -21.19 12.35 2.06
N GLU A 178 -22.48 12.64 1.90
CA GLU A 178 -23.54 11.65 1.71
C GLU A 178 -23.32 10.76 0.47
N SER A 179 -22.66 11.26 -0.59
CA SER A 179 -22.39 10.44 -1.78
C SER A 179 -21.31 9.38 -1.55
N LEU A 180 -20.56 9.46 -0.45
CA LEU A 180 -19.55 8.48 -0.06
C LEU A 180 -20.12 7.43 0.92
N ILE A 181 -21.29 7.70 1.50
CA ILE A 181 -21.92 6.88 2.54
C ILE A 181 -22.90 5.91 1.87
N THR A 182 -22.63 4.60 2.03
CA THR A 182 -23.56 3.56 1.59
C THR A 182 -24.53 3.19 2.72
N GLU A 183 -25.67 2.62 2.36
CA GLU A 183 -26.59 2.08 3.37
C GLU A 183 -25.94 0.95 4.19
N TYR A 184 -25.00 0.20 3.59
CA TYR A 184 -24.23 -0.81 4.31
C TYR A 184 -23.31 -0.19 5.39
N SER A 185 -22.58 0.87 5.04
CA SER A 185 -21.72 1.60 5.99
C SER A 185 -22.56 2.22 7.12
N ARG A 186 -23.71 2.82 6.78
CA ARG A 186 -24.66 3.38 7.75
C ARG A 186 -25.25 2.32 8.68
N MET A 187 -25.67 1.18 8.14
CA MET A 187 -26.18 0.05 8.92
C MET A 187 -25.13 -0.44 9.92
N ARG A 188 -23.87 -0.62 9.48
CA ARG A 188 -22.76 -1.02 10.36
C ARG A 188 -22.52 0.01 11.46
N TRP A 189 -22.56 1.29 11.14
CA TRP A 189 -22.38 2.36 12.12
C TRP A 189 -23.51 2.40 13.15
N ARG A 190 -24.78 2.33 12.72
CA ARG A 190 -25.95 2.30 13.61
C ARG A 190 -25.91 1.13 14.60
N LYS A 191 -25.42 -0.04 14.18
CA LYS A 191 -25.26 -1.20 15.08
C LYS A 191 -24.31 -0.92 16.25
N ASN A 192 -23.34 -0.02 16.09
CA ASN A 192 -22.43 0.36 17.18
C ASN A 192 -23.02 1.38 18.17
N LEU A 193 -24.17 1.98 17.83
CA LEU A 193 -24.88 2.91 18.71
C LEU A 193 -25.89 2.19 19.62
N ALA A 194 -26.06 0.88 19.46
CA ALA A 194 -26.93 0.10 20.32
C ALA A 194 -26.39 0.10 21.76
N PRO A 195 -27.27 0.16 22.79
CA PRO A 195 -26.83 0.27 24.20
C PRO A 195 -25.90 -0.85 24.69
N ASP A 196 -25.98 -2.03 24.06
CA ASP A 196 -25.19 -3.23 24.36
C ASP A 196 -24.01 -3.44 23.39
N ALA A 197 -23.80 -2.53 22.43
CA ALA A 197 -22.70 -2.65 21.48
C ALA A 197 -21.34 -2.48 22.18
N ASN A 198 -20.37 -3.32 21.77
CA ASN A 198 -18.97 -3.12 22.09
C ASN A 198 -18.24 -2.57 20.84
N PRO A 199 -17.91 -1.26 20.80
CA PRO A 199 -17.29 -0.65 19.62
C PRO A 199 -15.95 -1.27 19.24
N VAL A 200 -15.16 -1.71 20.22
CA VAL A 200 -13.85 -2.33 20.00
C VAL A 200 -14.01 -3.69 19.33
N GLU A 201 -14.95 -4.51 19.78
CA GLU A 201 -15.26 -5.80 19.16
C GLU A 201 -15.82 -5.63 17.74
N CYS A 202 -16.59 -4.56 17.49
CA CYS A 202 -17.12 -4.27 16.18
C CYS A 202 -16.05 -3.81 15.16
N GLN A 203 -14.89 -3.37 15.64
CA GLN A 203 -13.71 -3.03 14.84
C GLN A 203 -12.85 -4.25 14.51
N MET A 204 -12.72 -5.20 15.46
CA MET A 204 -11.81 -6.33 15.32
C MET A 204 -12.20 -7.28 14.18
N GLY A 205 -11.24 -7.55 13.29
CA GLY A 205 -11.40 -8.52 12.21
C GLY A 205 -12.44 -8.12 11.15
N LYS A 206 -12.94 -6.88 11.14
CA LYS A 206 -13.89 -6.37 10.14
C LYS A 206 -13.36 -5.11 9.44
N MET A 207 -12.04 -5.03 9.32
CA MET A 207 -11.30 -3.99 8.60
C MET A 207 -11.29 -4.31 7.10
N GLY A 208 -11.37 -3.28 6.26
CA GLY A 208 -11.19 -3.43 4.82
C GLY A 208 -10.34 -2.29 4.28
N THR A 209 -9.05 -2.51 4.08
CA THR A 209 -8.21 -1.56 3.35
C THR A 209 -8.01 -2.13 1.95
N VAL A 210 -8.07 -1.27 0.94
CA VAL A 210 -7.79 -1.68 -0.44
C VAL A 210 -6.38 -1.29 -0.83
N GLY A 211 -5.80 -2.02 -1.76
CA GLY A 211 -4.46 -1.69 -2.23
C GLY A 211 -4.03 -2.52 -3.42
N ALA A 212 -2.97 -2.05 -4.07
CA ALA A 212 -2.38 -2.66 -5.24
C ALA A 212 -0.85 -2.54 -5.19
N VAL A 213 -0.19 -3.55 -5.75
CA VAL A 213 1.24 -3.52 -6.09
C VAL A 213 1.40 -3.94 -7.54
N ALA A 214 2.38 -3.37 -8.22
CA ALA A 214 2.65 -3.74 -9.61
C ALA A 214 4.14 -3.68 -9.93
N VAL A 215 4.51 -4.42 -10.97
CA VAL A 215 5.78 -4.29 -11.69
C VAL A 215 5.49 -4.13 -13.17
N ASP A 216 6.04 -3.08 -13.77
CA ASP A 216 5.86 -2.79 -15.20
C ASP A 216 6.86 -3.57 -16.09
N SER A 217 6.73 -3.42 -17.41
CA SER A 217 7.60 -4.11 -18.37
C SER A 217 9.08 -3.66 -18.32
N GLN A 218 9.38 -2.58 -17.60
CA GLN A 218 10.75 -2.10 -17.38
C GLN A 218 11.31 -2.57 -16.03
N GLY A 219 10.53 -3.32 -15.24
CA GLY A 219 10.92 -3.78 -13.91
C GLY A 219 10.75 -2.72 -12.82
N ASN A 220 10.05 -1.60 -13.07
CA ASN A 220 9.77 -0.63 -12.01
C ASN A 220 8.60 -1.11 -11.16
N VAL A 221 8.75 -1.04 -9.84
CA VAL A 221 7.70 -1.42 -8.90
C VAL A 221 6.99 -0.19 -8.33
N ALA A 222 5.72 -0.34 -7.99
CA ALA A 222 4.96 0.68 -7.28
C ALA A 222 3.93 0.05 -6.35
N CYS A 223 3.48 0.81 -5.35
CA CYS A 223 2.34 0.44 -4.50
C CYS A 223 1.37 1.60 -4.31
N ALA A 224 0.11 1.24 -4.06
CA ALA A 224 -0.98 2.15 -3.73
C ALA A 224 -1.87 1.51 -2.67
N THR A 225 -2.29 2.28 -1.65
CA THR A 225 -3.16 1.79 -0.57
C THR A 225 -4.16 2.88 -0.20
N SER A 226 -5.43 2.53 0.00
CA SER A 226 -6.50 3.48 0.37
C SER A 226 -7.48 2.87 1.37
N THR A 227 -8.02 3.67 2.28
CA THR A 227 -8.92 3.20 3.34
C THR A 227 -9.86 4.28 3.88
N GLY A 228 -11.06 3.87 4.29
CA GLY A 228 -11.92 4.64 5.22
C GLY A 228 -11.49 4.48 6.69
N GLY A 229 -10.50 3.62 6.96
CA GLY A 229 -10.03 3.30 8.30
C GLY A 229 -10.87 2.23 8.99
N ILE A 230 -11.05 2.35 10.31
CA ILE A 230 -11.85 1.42 11.11
C ILE A 230 -13.19 2.04 11.50
N LEU A 231 -14.21 1.19 11.58
CA LEU A 231 -15.56 1.60 11.93
C LEU A 231 -15.59 2.24 13.34
N ASN A 232 -16.31 3.35 13.51
CA ASN A 232 -16.40 4.08 14.77
C ASN A 232 -15.03 4.57 15.29
N LYS A 233 -14.07 4.80 14.40
CA LYS A 233 -12.80 5.44 14.76
C LYS A 233 -13.07 6.84 15.36
N MET A 234 -12.22 7.26 16.28
CA MET A 234 -12.18 8.66 16.70
C MET A 234 -11.95 9.54 15.48
N GLU A 235 -12.56 10.73 15.49
CA GLU A 235 -12.34 11.73 14.46
C GLU A 235 -10.84 12.06 14.36
N GLY A 236 -10.31 12.12 13.14
CA GLY A 236 -8.88 12.36 12.91
C GLY A 236 -7.96 11.18 13.25
N ARG A 237 -8.50 9.99 13.59
CA ARG A 237 -7.66 8.77 13.70
C ARG A 237 -7.07 8.45 12.33
N VAL A 238 -5.74 8.42 12.28
CA VAL A 238 -4.94 8.01 11.12
C VAL A 238 -4.46 6.57 11.31
N GLY A 239 -4.65 5.73 10.28
CA GLY A 239 -4.19 4.35 10.28
C GLY A 239 -2.76 4.17 9.75
N ASP A 240 -2.45 2.93 9.38
CA ASP A 240 -1.19 2.54 8.73
C ASP A 240 -1.05 3.06 7.30
N THR A 241 -2.18 3.21 6.59
CA THR A 241 -2.22 3.48 5.15
C THR A 241 -1.34 4.65 4.71
N PRO A 242 -1.43 5.87 5.29
CA PRO A 242 -0.64 7.02 4.85
C PRO A 242 0.78 7.03 5.46
N CYS A 243 1.16 6.02 6.23
CA CYS A 243 2.46 5.93 6.89
C CYS A 243 3.42 5.07 6.06
N ILE A 244 4.43 5.71 5.49
CA ILE A 244 5.47 5.06 4.67
C ILE A 244 6.09 3.88 5.44
N GLY A 245 6.15 2.72 4.79
CA GLY A 245 6.70 1.50 5.38
C GLY A 245 5.70 0.72 6.25
N CYS A 246 4.54 1.30 6.57
CA CYS A 246 3.46 0.64 7.28
C CYS A 246 2.42 0.11 6.28
N GLY A 247 1.59 1.01 5.76
CA GLY A 247 0.51 0.68 4.81
C GLY A 247 1.02 0.12 3.49
N GLY A 248 2.14 0.65 3.00
CA GLY A 248 2.86 0.15 1.83
C GLY A 248 4.30 0.64 1.77
N TYR A 249 5.08 0.02 0.88
CA TYR A 249 6.42 0.47 0.51
C TYR A 249 6.79 -0.07 -0.88
N ALA A 250 7.59 0.67 -1.64
CA ALA A 250 8.09 0.24 -2.95
C ALA A 250 9.57 0.65 -3.12
N ASP A 251 10.39 -0.28 -3.61
CA ASP A 251 11.81 -0.07 -3.90
C ASP A 251 12.22 -0.98 -5.06
N ASN A 252 12.70 -0.40 -6.17
CA ASN A 252 13.13 -1.17 -7.35
C ASN A 252 14.28 -2.15 -7.06
N MET A 253 15.01 -1.97 -5.96
CA MET A 253 16.07 -2.89 -5.55
C MET A 253 15.53 -4.17 -4.89
N VAL A 254 14.27 -4.18 -4.47
CA VAL A 254 13.72 -5.24 -3.61
C VAL A 254 12.33 -5.69 -4.06
N GLY A 255 11.37 -4.76 -4.15
CA GLY A 255 9.97 -5.07 -4.43
C GLY A 255 9.01 -4.01 -3.90
N ALA A 256 7.71 -4.31 -4.01
CA ALA A 256 6.62 -3.49 -3.49
C ALA A 256 5.64 -4.31 -2.65
N VAL A 257 5.12 -3.69 -1.59
CA VAL A 257 4.16 -4.27 -0.64
C VAL A 257 3.01 -3.30 -0.41
N SER A 258 1.79 -3.83 -0.33
CA SER A 258 0.61 -3.16 0.23
C SER A 258 -0.01 -4.05 1.29
N THR A 259 -0.47 -3.43 2.39
CA THR A 259 -0.95 -4.13 3.58
C THR A 259 -2.39 -3.77 3.92
N THR A 260 -3.04 -4.64 4.68
CA THR A 260 -4.39 -4.43 5.20
C THR A 260 -4.56 -5.16 6.54
N GLY A 261 -5.38 -4.63 7.43
CA GLY A 261 -5.75 -5.29 8.69
C GLY A 261 -5.84 -4.33 9.86
N HIS A 262 -5.32 -4.74 11.02
CA HIS A 262 -5.28 -3.89 12.21
C HIS A 262 -4.17 -2.84 12.11
N GLY A 263 -4.54 -1.63 11.67
CA GLY A 263 -3.58 -0.56 11.37
C GLY A 263 -2.58 -0.24 12.48
N GLU A 264 -3.02 -0.18 13.74
CA GLU A 264 -2.12 0.06 14.87
C GLU A 264 -1.08 -1.05 15.05
N ALA A 265 -1.44 -2.31 14.76
CA ALA A 265 -0.48 -3.41 14.79
C ALA A 265 0.48 -3.38 13.60
N ILE A 266 -0.01 -3.04 12.41
CA ILE A 266 0.79 -2.84 11.19
C ILE A 266 1.85 -1.75 11.42
N MET A 267 1.46 -0.62 12.01
CA MET A 267 2.38 0.49 12.33
C MET A 267 3.44 0.11 13.36
N LYS A 268 3.05 -0.60 14.43
CA LYS A 268 3.99 -1.01 15.50
C LYS A 268 5.14 -1.87 14.99
N VAL A 269 4.95 -2.61 13.90
CA VAL A 269 5.98 -3.49 13.31
C VAL A 269 6.50 -2.98 11.96
N VAL A 270 6.00 -1.84 11.48
CA VAL A 270 6.38 -1.24 10.18
C VAL A 270 6.30 -2.30 9.07
N LEU A 271 5.13 -2.94 8.96
CA LEU A 271 4.96 -4.25 8.29
C LEU A 271 5.48 -4.28 6.85
N ALA A 272 5.12 -3.30 6.00
CA ALA A 272 5.52 -3.31 4.60
C ALA A 272 7.05 -3.25 4.45
N LYS A 273 7.73 -2.33 5.15
CA LYS A 273 9.19 -2.25 5.09
C LYS A 273 9.86 -3.45 5.78
N HIS A 274 9.24 -4.02 6.82
CA HIS A 274 9.76 -5.24 7.44
C HIS A 274 9.74 -6.43 6.48
N ILE A 275 8.69 -6.59 5.66
CA ILE A 275 8.62 -7.64 4.63
C ILE A 275 9.71 -7.43 3.59
N LEU A 276 9.88 -6.21 3.06
CA LEU A 276 10.96 -5.94 2.11
C LEU A 276 12.35 -6.16 2.74
N TYR A 277 12.54 -5.84 4.02
CA TYR A 277 13.77 -6.17 4.73
C TYR A 277 14.04 -7.68 4.76
N GLN A 278 13.02 -8.53 4.96
CA GLN A 278 13.20 -9.98 4.86
C GLN A 278 13.59 -10.42 3.44
N MET A 279 13.01 -9.79 2.41
CA MET A 279 13.40 -10.05 1.01
C MET A 279 14.85 -9.62 0.74
N GLU A 280 15.30 -8.48 1.29
CA GLU A 280 16.71 -8.05 1.25
C GLU A 280 17.65 -9.09 1.89
N GLN A 281 17.17 -9.88 2.86
CA GLN A 281 17.92 -10.99 3.46
C GLN A 281 17.83 -12.31 2.66
N GLY A 282 17.26 -12.28 1.45
CA GLY A 282 17.17 -13.43 0.55
C GLY A 282 15.94 -14.33 0.74
N GLN A 283 14.93 -13.88 1.49
CA GLN A 283 13.65 -14.60 1.56
C GLN A 283 12.83 -14.40 0.28
N SER A 284 12.06 -15.42 -0.13
CA SER A 284 11.09 -15.27 -1.23
C SER A 284 9.95 -14.32 -0.85
N VAL A 285 9.18 -13.86 -1.84
CA VAL A 285 8.01 -13.00 -1.62
C VAL A 285 6.99 -13.63 -0.66
N GLU A 286 6.75 -14.94 -0.74
CA GLU A 286 5.86 -15.68 0.17
C GLU A 286 6.46 -15.78 1.57
N ALA A 287 7.71 -16.24 1.69
CA ALA A 287 8.36 -16.47 2.96
C ALA A 287 8.53 -15.16 3.75
N ALA A 288 8.92 -14.07 3.08
CA ALA A 288 9.03 -12.74 3.67
C ALA A 288 7.67 -12.24 4.18
N SER A 289 6.61 -12.42 3.39
CA SER A 289 5.24 -12.04 3.74
C SER A 289 4.74 -12.81 4.97
N ASP A 290 4.99 -14.12 5.03
CA ASP A 290 4.63 -14.97 6.17
C ASP A 290 5.37 -14.59 7.44
N LEU A 291 6.69 -14.33 7.35
CA LEU A 291 7.51 -13.86 8.47
C LEU A 291 7.01 -12.51 9.00
N GLY A 292 6.65 -11.58 8.11
CA GLY A 292 6.09 -10.28 8.50
C GLY A 292 4.77 -10.41 9.23
N LEU A 293 3.84 -11.21 8.71
CA LEU A 293 2.55 -11.47 9.34
C LEU A 293 2.70 -12.21 10.68
N ALA A 294 3.62 -13.16 10.78
CA ALA A 294 3.94 -13.86 12.03
C ALA A 294 4.52 -12.90 13.07
N CYS A 295 5.44 -12.01 12.67
CA CYS A 295 5.98 -10.96 13.52
C CYS A 295 4.87 -10.07 14.07
N MET A 296 3.97 -9.57 13.21
CA MET A 296 2.82 -8.76 13.62
C MET A 296 1.92 -9.50 14.62
N LYS A 297 1.60 -10.76 14.35
CA LYS A 297 0.77 -11.60 15.22
C LYS A 297 1.40 -11.79 16.59
N PHE A 298 2.68 -12.14 16.65
CA PHE A 298 3.38 -12.45 17.89
C PHE A 298 3.72 -11.19 18.71
N ARG A 299 4.19 -10.12 18.07
CA ARG A 299 4.70 -8.91 18.74
C ARG A 299 3.62 -7.89 19.04
N ALA A 300 2.58 -7.81 18.21
CA ALA A 300 1.57 -6.75 18.27
C ALA A 300 0.13 -7.27 18.41
N ALA A 301 -0.06 -8.60 18.53
CA ALA A 301 -1.38 -9.25 18.62
C ALA A 301 -2.34 -8.82 17.50
N GLY A 302 -1.79 -8.52 16.31
CA GLY A 302 -2.53 -8.08 15.14
C GLY A 302 -2.69 -9.17 14.11
N LEU A 303 -3.80 -9.15 13.38
CA LEU A 303 -4.04 -9.95 12.19
C LEU A 303 -4.23 -9.03 10.99
N GLY A 304 -3.96 -9.55 9.79
CA GLY A 304 -4.06 -8.79 8.55
C GLY A 304 -3.64 -9.62 7.35
N GLY A 305 -3.34 -8.92 6.27
CA GLY A 305 -2.87 -9.51 5.02
C GLY A 305 -2.04 -8.54 4.21
N VAL A 306 -1.31 -9.09 3.26
CA VAL A 306 -0.35 -8.37 2.42
C VAL A 306 -0.39 -8.93 1.00
N ILE A 307 -0.15 -8.04 0.06
CA ILE A 307 0.24 -8.39 -1.31
C ILE A 307 1.65 -7.87 -1.54
N THR A 308 2.47 -8.68 -2.21
CA THR A 308 3.90 -8.41 -2.41
C THR A 308 4.27 -8.76 -3.84
N VAL A 309 5.13 -7.96 -4.47
CA VAL A 309 5.72 -8.27 -5.79
C VAL A 309 7.18 -7.85 -5.83
N ASP A 310 8.03 -8.62 -6.48
CA ASP A 310 9.43 -8.27 -6.72
C ASP A 310 9.65 -7.75 -8.17
N PRO A 311 10.80 -7.13 -8.48
CA PRO A 311 11.10 -6.63 -9.81
C PRO A 311 11.20 -7.72 -10.90
N GLN A 312 11.25 -9.00 -10.52
CA GLN A 312 11.28 -10.15 -11.43
C GLN A 312 9.86 -10.69 -11.72
N GLY A 313 8.83 -10.14 -11.07
CA GLY A 313 7.44 -10.55 -11.26
C GLY A 313 7.03 -11.75 -10.42
N HIS A 314 7.81 -12.16 -9.42
CA HIS A 314 7.30 -13.06 -8.39
C HIS A 314 6.38 -12.27 -7.47
N TRP A 315 5.24 -12.85 -7.12
CA TRP A 315 4.25 -12.19 -6.29
C TRP A 315 3.60 -13.14 -5.30
N ALA A 316 3.07 -12.57 -4.22
CA ALA A 316 2.33 -13.33 -3.21
C ALA A 316 1.14 -12.52 -2.69
N ALA A 317 0.06 -13.22 -2.34
CA ALA A 317 -1.03 -12.72 -1.52
C ALA A 317 -1.11 -13.61 -0.26
N ARG A 318 -0.75 -13.07 0.91
CA ARG A 318 -0.65 -13.81 2.18
C ARG A 318 -1.42 -13.11 3.27
N PHE A 319 -2.05 -13.86 4.17
CA PHE A 319 -2.85 -13.26 5.25
C PHE A 319 -2.97 -14.19 6.46
N SER A 320 -3.06 -13.59 7.64
CA SER A 320 -3.28 -14.25 8.93
C SER A 320 -4.71 -14.04 9.46
N SER A 321 -5.51 -13.22 8.77
CA SER A 321 -6.96 -13.12 8.97
C SER A 321 -7.69 -14.34 8.43
N ARG A 322 -8.99 -14.43 8.68
CA ARG A 322 -9.83 -15.53 8.14
C ARG A 322 -9.97 -15.47 6.62
N GLN A 323 -10.11 -14.27 6.07
CA GLN A 323 -10.30 -14.02 4.64
C GLN A 323 -9.47 -12.80 4.22
N MET A 324 -9.10 -12.76 2.96
CA MET A 324 -8.67 -11.56 2.25
C MET A 324 -9.09 -11.71 0.80
N ALA A 325 -9.94 -10.82 0.30
CA ALA A 325 -10.23 -10.82 -1.14
C ALA A 325 -8.99 -10.31 -1.87
N TRP A 326 -8.50 -11.07 -2.84
CA TRP A 326 -7.33 -10.69 -3.62
C TRP A 326 -7.45 -11.16 -5.06
N ALA A 327 -6.76 -10.47 -5.96
CA ALA A 327 -6.57 -10.90 -7.34
C ALA A 327 -5.21 -10.48 -7.87
N ALA A 328 -4.67 -11.25 -8.81
CA ALA A 328 -3.44 -10.92 -9.55
C ALA A 328 -3.64 -11.14 -11.05
N ALA A 329 -2.94 -10.37 -11.87
CA ALA A 329 -2.90 -10.56 -13.31
C ALA A 329 -1.43 -10.63 -13.78
N GLN A 330 -1.11 -11.71 -14.48
CA GLN A 330 0.21 -12.00 -15.03
C GLN A 330 0.04 -12.95 -16.22
N LYS A 331 0.79 -12.75 -17.31
CA LYS A 331 0.71 -13.59 -18.53
C LYS A 331 -0.73 -13.80 -19.04
N ASP A 332 -1.51 -12.73 -19.12
CA ASP A 332 -2.94 -12.74 -19.51
C ASP A 332 -3.81 -13.73 -18.71
N THR A 333 -3.33 -14.13 -17.53
CA THR A 333 -4.02 -15.02 -16.60
C THR A 333 -4.44 -14.23 -15.38
N LEU A 334 -5.73 -14.28 -15.06
CA LEU A 334 -6.30 -13.78 -13.83
C LEU A 334 -6.21 -14.86 -12.76
N HIS A 335 -5.65 -14.51 -11.62
CA HIS A 335 -5.63 -15.27 -10.38
C HIS A 335 -6.51 -14.58 -9.35
N TYR A 336 -7.27 -15.32 -8.55
CA TYR A 336 -8.03 -14.72 -7.45
C TYR A 336 -8.38 -15.72 -6.35
N GLY A 337 -8.70 -15.19 -5.17
CA GLY A 337 -9.08 -15.98 -4.01
C GLY A 337 -9.68 -15.13 -2.89
N LEU A 338 -10.22 -15.83 -1.89
CA LEU A 338 -10.80 -15.23 -0.69
C LEU A 338 -10.30 -15.90 0.58
N TYR A 339 -10.16 -17.23 0.55
CA TYR A 339 -9.70 -18.07 1.65
C TYR A 339 -8.25 -18.56 1.43
N GLU A 340 -7.62 -18.97 2.51
CA GLU A 340 -6.24 -19.47 2.48
C GLU A 340 -6.13 -20.68 1.55
N GLY A 341 -5.10 -20.68 0.68
CA GLY A 341 -4.84 -21.76 -0.27
C GLY A 341 -5.68 -21.70 -1.55
N GLU A 342 -6.66 -20.81 -1.67
CA GLU A 342 -7.38 -20.61 -2.93
C GLU A 342 -6.49 -19.91 -3.96
N ASN A 343 -6.57 -20.33 -5.22
CA ASN A 343 -5.96 -19.67 -6.38
C ASN A 343 -6.75 -20.08 -7.62
N PHE A 344 -7.92 -19.49 -7.80
CA PHE A 344 -8.75 -19.71 -8.98
C PHE A 344 -8.12 -18.99 -10.17
N THR A 345 -8.19 -19.61 -11.35
CA THR A 345 -7.59 -19.06 -12.57
C THR A 345 -8.58 -18.99 -13.71
N GLN A 346 -8.45 -17.93 -14.52
CA GLN A 346 -9.15 -17.78 -15.79
C GLN A 346 -8.38 -16.84 -16.71
N SER A 347 -8.73 -16.81 -18.01
CA SER A 347 -8.18 -15.79 -18.92
C SER A 347 -8.62 -14.38 -18.48
N ILE A 348 -7.71 -13.42 -18.58
CA ILE A 348 -7.95 -12.02 -18.20
C ILE A 348 -9.07 -11.37 -19.03
N ASP A 349 -9.27 -11.83 -20.27
CA ASP A 349 -10.23 -11.25 -21.22
C ASP A 349 -11.67 -11.78 -21.04
N VAL A 350 -11.87 -12.81 -20.22
CA VAL A 350 -13.22 -13.28 -19.87
C VAL A 350 -13.87 -12.26 -18.94
N GLN A 351 -14.86 -11.52 -19.45
CA GLN A 351 -15.75 -10.67 -18.68
C GLN A 351 -17.05 -11.44 -18.39
N HIS A 352 -17.53 -11.38 -17.14
CA HIS A 352 -18.82 -11.95 -16.73
C HIS A 352 -19.88 -10.86 -16.63
#